data_AF-A0A7S2CEE1-F1
#
_entry.id   AF-A0A7S2CEE1-F1
#
_cell.length_a   1.000
_cell.length_b   1.000
_cell.length_c   1.000
_cell.angle_alpha   90.00
_cell.angle_beta   90.00
_cell.angle_gamma   90.00
#
_symmetry.space_group_name_H-M   'P 1'
#
loop_
_entity.id
_entity.type
_entity.pdbx_description
1 polymer ?
#
loop_
_entity_poly.entity_id
_entity_poly.type
_entity_poly.pdbx_seq_one_letter_code
_entity_poly.pdbx_strand_id
1 'polypeptide(L)'
;VFKHYSAAFSSEVFNMAGNAFNEVLNVCEITEDVAKGCNRTEADMVFISSNMSGPKNQQLNPKRALCRFQFLELMTSLAITKFFRLPTDEEKRCASPSEAVERFVAECLSKGERDAGQEFRWNEFYNEEIDDLLKSKQTELNKVYSKFTGKENRPTEKPKTMSLGEWQKLLEGAGLMDGEIFGDRACRLCYVRSMQTSEDELTDDTAHRKLKMVEFYEAIARVAQHRMVNGDADHPLAPACGTFAGFIAEVISAMFKSITKPKAKAKKPDEEKGEGGGSRRGSKELAAL
;
A
#
# COMPACT_ATOMS: atom_id res chain seq x y z
N VAL A 1 8.02 -8.50 5.50
CA VAL A 1 7.12 -9.56 5.00
C VAL A 1 5.67 -9.10 4.97
N PHE A 2 4.85 -9.21 6.03
CA PHE A 2 3.40 -8.92 5.95
C PHE A 2 3.01 -7.63 5.20
N LYS A 3 3.42 -6.46 5.69
CA LYS A 3 3.13 -5.14 5.08
C LYS A 3 3.56 -5.07 3.61
N HIS A 4 4.67 -5.71 3.24
CA HIS A 4 5.15 -5.72 1.86
C HIS A 4 4.18 -6.48 0.96
N TYR A 5 3.91 -7.75 1.30
CA TYR A 5 3.10 -8.62 0.44
C TYR A 5 1.62 -8.22 0.44
N SER A 6 1.10 -7.67 1.54
CA SER A 6 -0.25 -7.11 1.57
C SER A 6 -0.39 -5.91 0.62
N ALA A 7 0.64 -5.07 0.47
CA ALA A 7 0.60 -3.92 -0.42
C ALA A 7 0.99 -4.22 -1.88
N ALA A 8 1.93 -5.15 -2.09
CA ALA A 8 2.47 -5.41 -3.42
C ALA A 8 1.47 -6.16 -4.33
N PHE A 9 0.69 -7.08 -3.77
CA PHE A 9 -0.10 -8.07 -4.53
C PHE A 9 -1.62 -7.94 -4.34
N SER A 10 -2.07 -6.86 -3.70
CA SER A 10 -3.48 -6.55 -3.46
C SER A 10 -3.71 -5.05 -3.57
N SER A 11 -4.93 -4.66 -3.97
CA SER A 11 -5.38 -3.27 -3.90
C SER A 11 -5.65 -2.82 -2.46
N GLU A 12 -5.96 -3.77 -1.57
CA GLU A 12 -6.11 -3.55 -0.13
C GLU A 12 -4.77 -3.78 0.57
N VAL A 13 -4.17 -2.73 1.14
CA VAL A 13 -2.76 -2.74 1.60
C VAL A 13 -2.52 -3.29 3.02
N PHE A 14 -3.59 -3.57 3.78
CA PHE A 14 -3.51 -4.08 5.18
C PHE A 14 -4.08 -5.50 5.34
N ASN A 15 -4.49 -6.13 4.23
CA ASN A 15 -5.00 -7.49 4.26
C ASN A 15 -4.34 -8.33 3.17
N MET A 16 -3.82 -9.48 3.54
CA MET A 16 -3.15 -10.41 2.63
C MET A 16 -4.15 -11.37 2.00
N ALA A 17 -4.46 -11.17 0.73
CA ALA A 17 -5.27 -12.08 -0.06
C ALA A 17 -4.47 -13.32 -0.52
N GLY A 18 -5.17 -14.32 -1.06
CA GLY A 18 -4.56 -15.59 -1.52
C GLY A 18 -3.40 -15.41 -2.51
N ASN A 19 -3.48 -14.45 -3.44
CA ASN A 19 -2.40 -14.19 -4.40
C ASN A 19 -1.11 -13.74 -3.69
N ALA A 20 -1.22 -12.86 -2.70
CA ALA A 20 -0.09 -12.42 -1.90
C ALA A 20 0.50 -13.57 -1.07
N PHE A 21 -0.37 -14.44 -0.53
CA PHE A 21 0.06 -15.64 0.18
C PHE A 21 0.81 -16.62 -0.72
N ASN A 22 0.36 -16.82 -1.96
CA ASN A 22 1.04 -17.66 -2.94
C ASN A 22 2.45 -17.16 -3.21
N GLU A 23 2.61 -15.85 -3.35
CA GLU A 23 3.92 -15.26 -3.52
C GLU A 23 4.82 -15.50 -2.30
N VAL A 24 4.30 -15.37 -1.08
CA VAL A 24 5.05 -15.69 0.14
C VAL A 24 5.49 -17.15 0.13
N LEU A 25 4.62 -18.09 -0.23
CA LEU A 25 4.97 -19.51 -0.31
C LEU A 25 6.08 -19.79 -1.32
N ASN A 26 6.03 -19.12 -2.48
CA ASN A 26 7.01 -19.26 -3.55
C ASN A 26 8.36 -18.65 -3.14
N VAL A 27 8.40 -17.35 -2.80
CA VAL A 27 9.65 -16.64 -2.48
C VAL A 27 10.31 -17.18 -1.22
N CYS A 28 9.53 -17.63 -0.23
CA CYS A 28 10.07 -18.21 0.99
C CYS A 28 10.33 -19.73 0.86
N GLU A 29 10.07 -20.33 -0.31
CA GLU A 29 10.25 -21.74 -0.62
C GLU A 29 9.59 -22.68 0.43
N ILE A 30 8.42 -22.28 0.93
CA ILE A 30 7.77 -22.96 2.06
C ILE A 30 7.30 -24.36 1.64
N THR A 31 6.87 -24.52 0.38
CA THR A 31 6.28 -25.77 -0.13
C THR A 31 7.16 -26.56 -1.10
N GLU A 32 8.38 -26.11 -1.39
CA GLU A 32 9.22 -26.74 -2.44
C GLU A 32 9.77 -28.11 -2.03
N ASP A 33 10.09 -28.29 -0.75
CA ASP A 33 10.58 -29.57 -0.22
C ASP A 33 9.45 -30.32 0.49
N VAL A 34 8.77 -31.19 -0.28
CA VAL A 34 7.67 -32.04 0.21
C VAL A 34 8.17 -33.03 1.27
N ALA A 35 9.45 -33.43 1.24
CA ALA A 35 10.02 -34.31 2.27
C ALA A 35 10.12 -33.62 3.64
N LYS A 36 10.11 -32.28 3.67
CA LYS A 36 9.98 -31.44 4.86
C LYS A 36 8.52 -31.20 5.30
N GLY A 37 7.55 -32.00 4.84
CA GLY A 37 6.24 -32.11 5.52
C GLY A 37 5.30 -30.92 5.43
N CYS A 38 5.46 -30.02 4.45
CA CYS A 38 4.50 -28.94 4.18
C CYS A 38 4.28 -28.80 2.67
N ASN A 39 3.25 -29.46 2.15
CA ASN A 39 2.86 -29.33 0.74
C ASN A 39 1.85 -28.18 0.53
N ARG A 40 1.49 -27.94 -0.73
CA ARG A 40 0.56 -26.87 -1.11
C ARG A 40 -0.81 -27.00 -0.47
N THR A 41 -1.37 -28.21 -0.43
CA THR A 41 -2.70 -28.49 0.16
C THR A 41 -2.70 -28.20 1.65
N GLU A 42 -1.65 -28.58 2.36
CA GLU A 42 -1.49 -28.27 3.79
C GLU A 42 -1.39 -26.77 4.02
N ALA A 43 -0.61 -26.05 3.21
CA ALA A 43 -0.49 -24.61 3.34
C ALA A 43 -1.83 -23.88 3.13
N ASP A 44 -2.63 -24.31 2.15
CA ASP A 44 -3.97 -23.77 1.90
C ASP A 44 -4.95 -24.08 3.04
N MET A 45 -4.89 -25.29 3.63
CA MET A 45 -5.69 -25.63 4.80
C MET A 45 -5.34 -24.76 6.01
N VAL A 46 -4.05 -24.50 6.25
CA VAL A 46 -3.61 -23.62 7.34
C VAL A 46 -4.04 -22.17 7.08
N PHE A 47 -3.99 -21.70 5.83
CA PHE A 47 -4.50 -20.37 5.45
C PHE A 47 -5.99 -20.22 5.78
N ILE A 48 -6.81 -21.20 5.38
CA ILE A 48 -8.26 -21.21 5.66
C ILE A 48 -8.49 -21.23 7.17
N SER A 49 -7.78 -22.08 7.90
CA SER A 49 -7.88 -22.17 9.36
C SER A 49 -7.58 -20.83 10.03
N SER A 50 -6.45 -20.21 9.69
CA SER A 50 -6.02 -18.93 10.26
C SER A 50 -6.96 -17.79 9.88
N ASN A 51 -7.57 -17.86 8.69
CA ASN A 51 -8.57 -16.87 8.28
C ASN A 51 -9.84 -16.94 9.12
N MET A 52 -10.15 -18.03 9.83
CA MET A 52 -11.35 -18.11 10.68
C MET A 52 -11.20 -17.39 12.03
N SER A 53 -9.96 -17.15 12.49
CA SER A 53 -9.68 -16.58 13.81
C SER A 53 -10.13 -15.13 14.00
N GLY A 54 -10.52 -14.79 15.24
CA GLY A 54 -10.85 -13.44 15.69
C GLY A 54 -12.18 -12.86 15.17
N PRO A 55 -12.61 -11.70 15.70
CA PRO A 55 -13.87 -11.06 15.32
C PRO A 55 -13.80 -10.57 13.87
N LYS A 56 -14.84 -10.86 13.08
CA LYS A 56 -14.89 -10.49 11.66
C LYS A 56 -15.34 -9.05 11.48
N ASN A 57 -14.65 -8.35 10.59
CA ASN A 57 -14.94 -6.98 10.21
C ASN A 57 -14.54 -6.81 8.74
N GLN A 58 -15.45 -6.34 7.88
CA GLN A 58 -15.18 -6.27 6.44
C GLN A 58 -13.92 -5.46 6.08
N GLN A 59 -13.56 -4.46 6.88
CA GLN A 59 -12.40 -3.60 6.63
C GLN A 59 -11.15 -4.04 7.40
N LEU A 60 -11.29 -4.53 8.63
CA LEU A 60 -10.16 -4.83 9.51
C LEU A 60 -9.77 -6.32 9.51
N ASN A 61 -10.76 -7.21 9.45
CA ASN A 61 -10.59 -8.67 9.43
C ASN A 61 -11.56 -9.30 8.42
N PRO A 62 -11.28 -9.15 7.11
CA PRO A 62 -12.15 -9.61 6.04
C PRO A 62 -12.18 -11.14 5.94
N LYS A 63 -13.29 -11.69 5.43
CA LYS A 63 -13.51 -13.15 5.33
C LYS A 63 -12.63 -13.91 4.33
N ARG A 64 -11.85 -13.21 3.51
CA ARG A 64 -11.08 -13.80 2.39
C ARG A 64 -9.64 -13.29 2.30
N ALA A 65 -9.18 -12.54 3.29
CA ALA A 65 -7.82 -12.06 3.38
C ALA A 65 -7.40 -11.99 4.85
N LEU A 66 -6.11 -12.13 5.12
CA LEU A 66 -5.57 -12.16 6.48
C LEU A 66 -5.18 -10.76 6.93
N CYS A 67 -5.56 -10.36 8.13
CA CYS A 67 -4.92 -9.26 8.83
C CYS A 67 -3.63 -9.73 9.54
N ARG A 68 -2.90 -8.82 10.18
CA ARG A 68 -1.53 -9.09 10.67
C ARG A 68 -1.47 -10.23 11.69
N PHE A 69 -2.38 -10.29 12.66
CA PHE A 69 -2.35 -11.34 13.67
C PHE A 69 -2.63 -12.73 13.06
N GLN A 70 -3.56 -12.82 12.10
CA GLN A 70 -3.86 -14.07 11.39
C GLN A 70 -2.69 -14.50 10.51
N PHE A 71 -1.94 -13.56 9.95
CA PHE A 71 -0.69 -13.87 9.26
C PHE A 71 0.36 -14.46 10.23
N LEU A 72 0.50 -13.92 11.44
CA LEU A 72 1.42 -14.49 12.44
C LEU A 72 0.99 -15.90 12.88
N GLU A 73 -0.31 -16.13 13.08
CA GLU A 73 -0.89 -17.45 13.37
C GLU A 73 -0.63 -18.44 12.23
N LEU A 74 -0.82 -18.01 10.98
CA LEU A 74 -0.53 -18.79 9.78
C LEU A 74 0.95 -19.18 9.72
N MET A 75 1.88 -18.22 9.85
CA MET A 75 3.32 -18.50 9.80
C MET A 75 3.74 -19.49 10.90
N THR A 76 3.22 -19.30 12.12
CA THR A 76 3.47 -20.21 13.25
C THR A 76 2.96 -21.62 12.97
N SER A 77 1.75 -21.73 12.41
CA SER A 77 1.15 -23.01 12.08
C SER A 77 1.88 -23.72 10.95
N LEU A 78 2.33 -22.98 9.91
CA LEU A 78 3.18 -23.53 8.85
C LEU A 78 4.52 -24.03 9.38
N ALA A 79 5.16 -23.28 10.29
CA ALA A 79 6.40 -23.69 10.94
C ALA A 79 6.23 -25.02 11.69
N ILE A 80 5.16 -25.15 12.47
CA ILE A 80 4.84 -26.37 13.22
C ILE A 80 4.56 -27.55 12.26
N THR A 81 3.81 -27.32 11.19
CA THR A 81 3.54 -28.35 10.18
C THR A 81 4.83 -28.84 9.52
N LYS A 82 5.67 -27.89 9.05
CA LYS A 82 6.90 -28.17 8.30
C LYS A 82 8.02 -28.79 9.15
N PHE A 83 8.26 -28.28 10.35
CA PHE A 83 9.45 -28.65 11.13
C PHE A 83 9.17 -29.47 12.40
N PHE A 84 7.93 -29.55 12.86
CA PHE A 84 7.60 -30.24 14.12
C PHE A 84 6.70 -31.47 13.96
N ARG A 85 5.63 -31.40 13.17
CA ARG A 85 4.61 -32.48 13.08
C ARG A 85 4.87 -33.51 12.00
N LEU A 86 5.28 -33.08 10.80
CA LEU A 86 5.42 -33.95 9.63
C LEU A 86 6.85 -34.09 9.06
N PRO A 87 7.95 -33.95 9.83
CA PRO A 87 9.25 -34.30 9.28
C PRO A 87 9.32 -35.83 9.10
N THR A 88 9.44 -36.27 7.85
CA THR A 88 9.66 -37.68 7.47
C THR A 88 10.98 -38.22 8.03
N ASP A 89 11.91 -37.31 8.32
CA ASP A 89 13.24 -37.56 8.84
C ASP A 89 13.28 -37.10 10.30
N GLU A 90 13.36 -38.06 11.23
CA GLU A 90 13.40 -37.79 12.68
C GLU A 90 14.58 -36.89 13.08
N GLU A 91 15.70 -36.96 12.37
CA GLU A 91 16.87 -36.11 12.65
C GLU A 91 16.62 -34.64 12.27
N LYS A 92 15.69 -34.39 11.34
CA LYS A 92 15.31 -33.03 10.90
C LYS A 92 14.17 -32.45 11.71
N ARG A 93 13.56 -33.21 12.62
CA ARG A 93 12.47 -32.77 13.48
C ARG A 93 12.98 -31.85 14.57
N CYS A 94 12.37 -30.67 14.69
CA CYS A 94 12.64 -29.79 15.82
C CYS A 94 12.07 -30.39 17.12
N ALA A 95 12.77 -30.19 18.24
CA ALA A 95 12.39 -30.74 19.53
C ALA A 95 11.18 -30.03 20.15
N SER A 96 10.92 -28.79 19.73
CA SER A 96 9.79 -27.99 20.23
C SER A 96 9.13 -27.13 19.13
N PRO A 97 7.86 -26.71 19.34
CA PRO A 97 7.22 -25.73 18.46
C PRO A 97 7.97 -24.40 18.35
N SER A 98 8.61 -23.94 19.43
CA SER A 98 9.38 -22.68 19.43
C SER A 98 10.59 -22.78 18.50
N GLU A 99 11.34 -23.88 18.59
CA GLU A 99 12.48 -24.16 17.72
C GLU A 99 12.04 -24.27 16.24
N ALA A 100 10.88 -24.88 15.99
CA ALA A 100 10.31 -24.93 14.64
C ALA A 100 10.02 -23.54 14.06
N VAL A 101 9.51 -22.60 14.88
CA VAL A 101 9.27 -21.21 14.46
C VAL A 101 10.59 -20.46 14.21
N GLU A 102 11.56 -20.58 15.11
CA GLU A 102 12.89 -19.96 14.94
C GLU A 102 13.55 -20.43 13.64
N ARG A 103 13.54 -21.74 13.41
CA ARG A 103 14.04 -22.36 12.17
C ARG A 103 13.29 -21.89 10.94
N PHE A 104 11.96 -21.79 11.01
CA PHE A 104 11.14 -21.28 9.92
C PHE A 104 11.44 -19.81 9.58
N VAL A 105 11.68 -18.98 10.60
CA VAL A 105 12.11 -17.59 10.38
C VAL A 105 13.48 -17.55 9.69
N ALA A 106 14.43 -18.36 10.15
CA ALA A 106 15.79 -18.39 9.62
C ALA A 106 15.89 -18.97 8.20
N GLU A 107 15.21 -20.07 7.92
CA GLU A 107 15.32 -20.81 6.65
C GLU A 107 14.32 -20.36 5.57
N CYS A 108 13.12 -19.91 5.97
CA CYS A 108 12.05 -19.56 5.04
C CYS A 108 11.79 -18.05 5.00
N LEU A 109 11.34 -17.44 6.10
CA LEU A 109 10.89 -16.04 6.08
C LEU A 109 12.01 -15.02 5.87
N SER A 110 13.26 -15.40 6.12
CA SER A 110 14.44 -14.58 5.83
C SER A 110 14.57 -14.25 4.34
N LYS A 111 14.05 -15.11 3.45
CA LYS A 111 14.03 -14.93 1.98
C LYS A 111 12.93 -13.96 1.51
N GLY A 112 11.90 -13.78 2.32
CA GLY A 112 10.75 -12.95 1.97
C GLY A 112 11.09 -11.47 1.89
N GLU A 113 10.51 -10.78 0.90
CA GLU A 113 10.69 -9.34 0.75
C GLU A 113 10.22 -8.56 1.99
N ARG A 114 11.03 -7.59 2.41
CA ARG A 114 10.74 -6.72 3.54
C ARG A 114 11.37 -5.35 3.36
N ASP A 115 10.72 -4.34 3.92
CA ASP A 115 11.28 -2.99 3.98
C ASP A 115 12.28 -2.89 5.13
N ALA A 116 13.47 -2.34 4.86
CA ALA A 116 14.46 -1.97 5.85
C ALA A 116 14.16 -0.55 6.38
N GLY A 117 12.94 -0.33 6.88
CA GLY A 117 12.45 1.02 7.13
C GLY A 117 13.21 1.80 8.18
N GLN A 118 13.80 1.13 9.17
CA GLN A 118 14.67 1.80 10.15
C GLN A 118 16.00 2.22 9.55
N GLU A 119 16.61 1.38 8.71
CA GLU A 119 17.86 1.72 8.02
C GLU A 119 17.62 2.90 7.06
N PHE A 120 16.52 2.89 6.31
CA PHE A 120 16.11 4.05 5.50
C PHE A 120 16.02 5.33 6.34
N ARG A 121 15.34 5.26 7.48
CA ARG A 121 15.18 6.43 8.35
C ARG A 121 16.53 6.96 8.82
N TRP A 122 17.36 6.11 9.42
CA TRP A 122 18.63 6.53 10.00
C TRP A 122 19.67 6.98 8.97
N ASN A 123 19.70 6.33 7.80
CA ASN A 123 20.75 6.58 6.82
C ASN A 123 20.37 7.70 5.84
N GLU A 124 19.08 7.81 5.48
CA GLU A 124 18.65 8.68 4.38
C GLU A 124 17.74 9.84 4.83
N PHE A 125 16.85 9.60 5.80
CA PHE A 125 15.75 10.53 6.10
C PHE A 125 15.97 11.40 7.35
N TYR A 126 16.55 10.85 8.41
CA TYR A 126 16.77 11.52 9.70
C TYR A 126 18.14 12.18 9.74
N ASN A 127 18.27 13.26 8.98
CA ASN A 127 19.46 14.12 8.97
C ASN A 127 19.06 15.60 8.84
N GLU A 128 20.02 16.48 9.08
CA GLU A 128 19.82 17.94 9.12
C GLU A 128 19.39 18.52 7.75
N GLU A 129 19.97 18.03 6.65
CA GLU A 129 19.64 18.51 5.30
C GLU A 129 18.15 18.28 4.96
N ILE A 130 17.64 17.08 5.25
CA ILE A 130 16.23 16.76 5.02
C ILE A 130 15.31 17.52 5.98
N ASP A 131 15.70 17.68 7.24
CA ASP A 131 14.92 18.44 8.22
C ASP A 131 14.77 19.92 7.81
N ASP A 132 15.87 20.56 7.41
CA ASP A 132 15.86 21.94 6.91
C ASP A 132 15.02 22.10 5.64
N LEU A 133 15.14 21.14 4.70
CA LEU A 133 14.30 21.11 3.51
C LEU A 133 12.82 21.03 3.87
N LEU A 134 12.41 20.08 4.72
CA LEU A 134 11.02 19.91 5.11
C LEU A 134 10.47 21.14 5.86
N LYS A 135 11.27 21.74 6.75
CA LYS A 135 10.93 23.00 7.44
C LYS A 135 10.72 24.14 6.45
N SER A 136 11.61 24.30 5.46
CA SER A 136 11.46 25.35 4.43
C SER A 136 10.19 25.16 3.58
N LYS A 137 9.76 23.90 3.39
CA LYS A 137 8.57 23.51 2.61
C LYS A 137 7.30 23.30 3.43
N GLN A 138 7.36 23.51 4.75
CA GLN A 138 6.29 23.19 5.70
C GLN A 138 4.93 23.81 5.32
N THR A 139 4.92 25.05 4.81
CA THR A 139 3.69 25.73 4.39
C THR A 139 3.06 25.09 3.14
N GLU A 140 3.88 24.68 2.17
CA GLU A 140 3.42 23.99 0.96
C GLU A 140 2.85 22.61 1.33
N LEU A 141 3.59 21.85 2.15
CA LEU A 141 3.20 20.53 2.65
C LEU A 141 1.86 20.58 3.41
N ASN A 142 1.69 21.53 4.32
CA ASN A 142 0.44 21.72 5.07
C ASN A 142 -0.76 21.98 4.15
N LYS A 143 -0.56 22.79 3.09
CA LYS A 143 -1.61 23.08 2.11
C LYS A 143 -1.97 21.84 1.28
N VAL A 144 -0.97 21.07 0.84
CA VAL A 144 -1.18 19.82 0.10
C VAL A 144 -1.93 18.82 0.98
N TYR A 145 -1.42 18.53 2.18
CA TYR A 145 -2.03 17.56 3.09
C TYR A 145 -3.48 17.95 3.45
N SER A 146 -3.72 19.21 3.80
CA SER A 146 -5.08 19.68 4.16
C SER A 146 -6.09 19.58 3.01
N LYS A 147 -5.62 19.69 1.75
CA LYS A 147 -6.49 19.60 0.57
C LYS A 147 -6.93 18.18 0.27
N PHE A 148 -6.07 17.19 0.54
CA PHE A 148 -6.30 15.79 0.20
C PHE A 148 -6.69 14.93 1.41
N THR A 149 -6.98 15.51 2.57
CA THR A 149 -7.37 14.75 3.78
C THR A 149 -8.81 15.06 4.19
N GLY A 150 -9.42 14.13 4.92
CA GLY A 150 -10.73 14.35 5.54
C GLY A 150 -11.91 13.67 4.86
N LYS A 151 -11.76 13.11 3.65
CA LYS A 151 -12.90 12.54 2.92
C LYS A 151 -13.38 11.23 3.56
N GLU A 152 -12.44 10.44 4.06
CA GLU A 152 -12.70 9.16 4.72
C GLU A 152 -12.59 9.26 6.26
N ASN A 153 -12.46 10.47 6.78
CA ASN A 153 -12.49 10.72 8.21
C ASN A 153 -13.93 10.93 8.69
N ARG A 154 -14.22 10.51 9.92
CA ARG A 154 -15.50 10.85 10.55
C ARG A 154 -15.58 12.35 10.81
N PRO A 155 -16.79 12.96 10.86
CA PRO A 155 -16.92 14.40 11.12
C PRO A 155 -16.24 14.89 12.40
N THR A 156 -16.14 14.01 13.41
CA THR A 156 -15.52 14.29 14.71
C THR A 156 -14.04 13.90 14.80
N GLU A 157 -13.49 13.24 13.78
CA GLU A 157 -12.12 12.72 13.78
C GLU A 157 -11.14 13.88 13.53
N LYS A 158 -10.35 14.19 14.56
CA LYS A 158 -9.31 15.23 14.52
C LYS A 158 -8.03 14.68 15.18
N PRO A 159 -6.83 14.94 14.62
CA PRO A 159 -6.59 15.61 13.33
C PRO A 159 -7.08 14.78 12.13
N LYS A 160 -7.30 15.43 10.99
CA LYS A 160 -7.60 14.72 9.74
C LYS A 160 -6.39 13.89 9.31
N THR A 161 -6.65 12.74 8.72
CA THR A 161 -5.63 11.80 8.23
C THR A 161 -5.88 11.46 6.76
N MET A 162 -4.91 10.84 6.10
CA MET A 162 -4.96 10.57 4.66
C MET A 162 -5.09 9.06 4.39
N SER A 163 -6.21 8.67 3.81
CA SER A 163 -6.42 7.30 3.30
C SER A 163 -5.50 6.99 2.10
N LEU A 164 -5.35 5.70 1.78
CA LEU A 164 -4.63 5.29 0.56
C LEU A 164 -5.26 5.88 -0.70
N GLY A 165 -6.60 5.92 -0.79
CA GLY A 165 -7.30 6.45 -1.95
C GLY A 165 -7.15 7.96 -2.11
N GLU A 166 -6.93 8.70 -1.03
CA GLU A 166 -6.56 10.12 -1.07
C GLU A 166 -5.10 10.32 -1.50
N TRP A 167 -4.19 9.48 -0.99
CA TRP A 167 -2.78 9.48 -1.38
C TRP A 167 -2.59 9.18 -2.87
N GLN A 168 -3.24 8.15 -3.41
CA GLN A 168 -3.23 7.83 -4.84
C GLN A 168 -3.69 9.03 -5.69
N LYS A 169 -4.84 9.63 -5.34
CA LYS A 169 -5.37 10.81 -6.05
C LYS A 169 -4.42 12.01 -6.02
N LEU A 170 -3.71 12.21 -4.91
CA LEU A 170 -2.69 13.24 -4.81
C LEU A 170 -1.55 12.98 -5.80
N LEU A 171 -0.99 11.76 -5.82
CA LEU A 171 0.11 11.43 -6.72
C LEU A 171 -0.31 11.47 -8.19
N GLU A 172 -1.50 10.97 -8.53
CA GLU A 172 -2.08 11.07 -9.88
C GLU A 172 -2.24 12.53 -10.30
N GLY A 173 -2.86 13.35 -9.45
CA GLY A 173 -3.07 14.78 -9.72
C GLY A 173 -1.77 15.57 -9.85
N ALA A 174 -0.72 15.13 -9.17
CA ALA A 174 0.63 15.68 -9.25
C ALA A 174 1.42 15.22 -10.49
N GLY A 175 0.90 14.26 -11.27
CA GLY A 175 1.64 13.66 -12.38
C GLY A 175 2.82 12.80 -11.93
N LEU A 176 2.77 12.31 -10.67
CA LEU A 176 3.80 11.45 -10.08
C LEU A 176 3.54 9.96 -10.31
N MET A 177 2.44 9.58 -10.96
CA MET A 177 2.15 8.21 -11.36
C MET A 177 2.25 8.10 -12.88
N ASP A 178 3.43 7.72 -13.36
CA ASP A 178 3.76 7.58 -14.80
C ASP A 178 3.58 6.13 -15.30
N GLY A 179 3.38 5.17 -14.39
CA GLY A 179 3.17 3.76 -14.72
C GLY A 179 4.45 2.99 -15.03
N GLU A 180 5.44 3.63 -15.65
CA GLU A 180 6.73 3.02 -16.02
C GLU A 180 7.71 2.98 -14.84
N ILE A 181 7.99 4.13 -14.23
CA ILE A 181 8.93 4.24 -13.09
C ILE A 181 8.17 4.11 -11.78
N PHE A 182 7.02 4.78 -11.70
CA PHE A 182 6.19 4.88 -10.51
C PHE A 182 4.74 4.51 -10.84
N GLY A 183 4.44 3.21 -10.71
CA GLY A 183 3.10 2.67 -10.86
C GLY A 183 2.34 2.48 -9.55
N ASP A 184 1.15 1.90 -9.67
CA ASP A 184 0.21 1.66 -8.55
C ASP A 184 0.81 0.76 -7.44
N ARG A 185 1.62 -0.24 -7.79
CA ARG A 185 2.37 -1.06 -6.81
C ARG A 185 3.35 -0.21 -5.98
N ALA A 186 4.14 0.65 -6.63
CA ALA A 186 5.11 1.52 -5.96
C ALA A 186 4.40 2.53 -5.05
N CYS A 187 3.27 3.09 -5.51
CA CYS A 187 2.41 3.97 -4.73
C CYS A 187 1.98 3.34 -3.40
N ARG A 188 1.42 2.12 -3.46
CA ARG A 188 1.00 1.36 -2.27
C ARG A 188 2.16 1.00 -1.35
N LEU A 189 3.30 0.61 -1.91
CA LEU A 189 4.49 0.28 -1.13
C LEU A 189 5.04 1.50 -0.37
N CYS A 190 5.14 2.66 -1.02
CA CYS A 190 5.56 3.91 -0.35
C CYS A 190 4.62 4.24 0.81
N TYR A 191 3.31 4.09 0.59
CA TYR A 191 2.28 4.30 1.61
C TYR A 191 2.50 3.40 2.84
N VAL A 192 2.50 2.07 2.69
CA VAL A 192 2.61 1.16 3.86
C VAL A 192 3.96 1.20 4.56
N ARG A 193 5.04 1.52 3.83
CA ARG A 193 6.40 1.63 4.39
C ARG A 193 6.55 2.87 5.27
N SER A 194 5.82 3.93 4.95
CA SER A 194 5.79 5.17 5.74
C SER A 194 4.93 5.06 7.02
N MET A 195 4.03 4.08 7.08
CA MET A 195 3.13 3.92 8.21
C MET A 195 3.76 3.27 9.43
N GLN A 196 3.48 3.85 10.59
CA GLN A 196 3.74 3.25 11.89
C GLN A 196 2.96 1.93 12.03
N THR A 197 3.50 1.01 12.82
CA THR A 197 2.79 -0.24 13.14
C THR A 197 1.89 0.03 14.33
N SER A 198 0.59 -0.17 14.16
CA SER A 198 -0.36 -0.12 15.28
C SER A 198 -0.23 -1.38 16.12
N GLU A 199 -0.35 -1.24 17.43
CA GLU A 199 -0.24 -2.36 18.38
C GLU A 199 -1.33 -3.39 18.11
N ASP A 200 -2.58 -2.93 18.05
CA ASP A 200 -3.77 -3.71 17.76
C ASP A 200 -4.64 -3.05 16.68
N GLU A 201 -4.59 -3.64 15.48
CA GLU A 201 -5.30 -3.17 14.30
C GLU A 201 -6.82 -3.36 14.38
N LEU A 202 -7.32 -4.19 15.30
CA LEU A 202 -8.77 -4.45 15.42
C LEU A 202 -9.49 -3.43 16.30
N THR A 203 -8.78 -2.83 17.25
CA THR A 203 -9.32 -1.84 18.19
C THR A 203 -9.01 -0.40 17.78
N ASP A 204 -7.98 -0.21 16.95
CA ASP A 204 -7.65 1.06 16.34
C ASP A 204 -8.66 1.40 15.24
N ASP A 205 -9.42 2.50 15.41
CA ASP A 205 -10.56 2.94 14.58
C ASP A 205 -10.14 3.34 13.15
N THR A 206 -9.54 2.40 12.42
CA THR A 206 -8.90 2.54 11.12
C THR A 206 -7.67 3.47 11.09
N ALA A 207 -7.12 3.92 12.22
CA ALA A 207 -5.98 4.84 12.20
C ALA A 207 -4.74 4.19 11.59
N HIS A 208 -4.49 2.90 11.83
CA HIS A 208 -3.48 2.10 11.13
C HIS A 208 -3.65 2.01 9.60
N ARG A 209 -4.76 2.56 9.05
CA ARG A 209 -5.05 2.61 7.60
C ARG A 209 -5.02 4.02 7.02
N LYS A 210 -4.61 5.03 7.81
CA LYS A 210 -4.58 6.43 7.38
C LYS A 210 -3.29 7.10 7.82
N LEU A 211 -2.61 7.80 6.91
CA LEU A 211 -1.39 8.54 7.20
C LEU A 211 -1.68 9.76 8.06
N LYS A 212 -0.92 9.92 9.14
CA LYS A 212 -0.70 11.16 9.86
C LYS A 212 0.29 12.05 9.10
N MET A 213 0.38 13.33 9.48
CA MET A 213 1.28 14.29 8.83
C MET A 213 2.75 13.81 8.80
N VAL A 214 3.24 13.22 9.88
CA VAL A 214 4.62 12.72 9.96
C VAL A 214 4.86 11.54 9.01
N GLU A 215 3.87 10.66 8.85
CA GLU A 215 3.93 9.53 7.91
C GLU A 215 3.80 10.03 6.47
N PHE A 216 3.07 11.12 6.24
CA PHE A 216 3.01 11.78 4.93
C PHE A 216 4.37 12.34 4.49
N TYR A 217 5.17 12.91 5.40
CA TYR A 217 6.53 13.34 5.07
C TYR A 217 7.42 12.15 4.66
N GLU A 218 7.35 11.05 5.41
CA GLU A 218 8.09 9.85 5.06
C GLU A 218 7.59 9.27 3.72
N ALA A 219 6.28 9.27 3.47
CA ALA A 219 5.71 8.79 2.21
C ALA A 219 6.26 9.58 1.00
N ILE A 220 6.39 10.91 1.11
CA ILE A 220 7.03 11.76 0.10
C ILE A 220 8.49 11.34 -0.11
N ALA A 221 9.24 11.15 0.98
CA ALA A 221 10.63 10.70 0.92
C ALA A 221 10.77 9.32 0.27
N ARG A 222 9.82 8.39 0.51
CA ARG A 222 9.80 7.09 -0.17
C ARG A 222 9.51 7.20 -1.67
N VAL A 223 8.63 8.13 -2.10
CA VAL A 223 8.42 8.41 -3.53
C VAL A 223 9.69 8.94 -4.16
N ALA A 224 10.36 9.89 -3.50
CA ALA A 224 11.63 10.44 -3.94
C ALA A 224 12.71 9.35 -4.06
N GLN A 225 12.84 8.48 -3.06
CA GLN A 225 13.80 7.37 -3.08
C GLN A 225 13.50 6.39 -4.22
N HIS A 226 12.23 6.00 -4.39
CA HIS A 226 11.83 5.09 -5.46
C HIS A 226 12.18 5.65 -6.84
N ARG A 227 11.94 6.95 -7.06
CA ARG A 227 12.32 7.63 -8.30
C ARG A 227 13.82 7.78 -8.48
N MET A 228 14.56 8.06 -7.41
CA MET A 228 16.03 8.16 -7.48
C MET A 228 16.68 6.82 -7.84
N VAL A 229 16.14 5.70 -7.34
CA VAL A 229 16.70 4.36 -7.58
C VAL A 229 16.29 3.78 -8.93
N ASN A 230 15.06 4.06 -9.40
CA ASN A 230 14.48 3.40 -10.58
C ASN A 230 14.28 4.34 -11.78
N GLY A 231 14.53 5.65 -11.62
CA GLY A 231 14.30 6.64 -12.67
C GLY A 231 15.57 6.95 -13.47
N ASP A 232 15.37 7.36 -14.71
CA ASP A 232 16.44 7.81 -15.59
C ASP A 232 16.83 9.27 -15.31
N ALA A 233 18.09 9.62 -15.54
CA ALA A 233 18.61 10.98 -15.34
C ALA A 233 17.91 12.03 -16.21
N ASP A 234 17.35 11.62 -17.36
CA ASP A 234 16.65 12.49 -18.30
C ASP A 234 15.14 12.63 -17.99
N HIS A 235 14.65 11.97 -16.93
CA HIS A 235 13.23 12.03 -16.60
C HIS A 235 12.81 13.46 -16.19
N PRO A 236 11.62 13.97 -16.58
CA PRO A 236 11.18 15.34 -16.27
C PRO A 236 11.08 15.71 -14.78
N LEU A 237 11.14 14.70 -13.90
CA LEU A 237 11.13 14.85 -12.44
C LEU A 237 12.50 14.53 -11.81
N ALA A 238 13.54 14.29 -12.61
CA ALA A 238 14.90 14.17 -12.12
C ALA A 238 15.43 15.55 -11.72
N PRO A 239 15.94 15.73 -10.48
CA PRO A 239 16.48 17.00 -10.05
C PRO A 239 17.83 17.26 -10.72
N ALA A 240 18.14 18.54 -10.96
CA ALA A 240 19.42 18.94 -11.55
C ALA A 240 20.65 18.50 -10.72
N CYS A 241 20.51 18.39 -9.40
CA CYS A 241 21.62 18.06 -8.49
C CYS A 241 21.71 16.55 -8.15
N GLY A 242 20.76 15.72 -8.60
CA GLY A 242 20.77 14.25 -8.36
C GLY A 242 20.73 13.81 -6.88
N THR A 243 20.72 14.73 -5.92
CA THR A 243 20.71 14.41 -4.48
C THR A 243 19.32 13.95 -4.01
N PHE A 244 19.29 13.17 -2.93
CA PHE A 244 18.04 12.71 -2.33
C PHE A 244 17.14 13.88 -1.90
N ALA A 245 17.72 14.91 -1.27
CA ALA A 245 17.03 16.16 -0.94
C ALA A 245 16.44 16.85 -2.19
N GLY A 246 17.19 16.85 -3.30
CA GLY A 246 16.71 17.35 -4.59
C GLY A 246 15.48 16.59 -5.10
N PHE A 247 15.49 15.26 -5.03
CA PHE A 247 14.33 14.45 -5.42
C PHE A 247 13.11 14.73 -4.53
N ILE A 248 13.30 14.90 -3.22
CA ILE A 248 12.22 15.27 -2.30
C ILE A 248 11.64 16.64 -2.68
N ALA A 249 12.50 17.63 -2.95
CA ALA A 249 12.07 18.97 -3.34
C ALA A 249 11.23 18.95 -4.63
N GLU A 250 11.61 18.16 -5.64
CA GLU A 250 10.84 18.02 -6.89
C GLU A 250 9.49 17.34 -6.66
N VAL A 251 9.42 16.29 -5.84
CA VAL A 251 8.15 15.64 -5.49
C VAL A 251 7.20 16.63 -4.81
N ILE A 252 7.69 17.40 -3.84
CA ILE A 252 6.90 18.44 -3.14
C ILE A 252 6.43 19.51 -4.13
N SER A 253 7.33 19.98 -5.00
CA SER A 253 7.05 20.98 -6.04
C SER A 253 5.93 20.51 -6.98
N ALA A 254 6.00 19.27 -7.46
CA ALA A 254 4.97 18.67 -8.30
C ALA A 254 3.60 18.61 -7.59
N MET A 255 3.58 18.14 -6.33
CA MET A 255 2.38 18.10 -5.51
C MET A 255 1.78 19.51 -5.31
N PHE A 256 2.60 20.50 -4.97
CA PHE A 256 2.12 21.86 -4.71
C PHE A 256 1.60 22.57 -5.98
N LYS A 257 2.28 22.37 -7.12
CA LYS A 257 1.82 22.87 -8.43
C LYS A 257 0.45 22.29 -8.80
N SER A 258 0.21 21.01 -8.51
CA SER A 258 -1.08 20.36 -8.80
C SER A 258 -2.26 21.03 -8.10
N ILE A 259 -2.03 21.61 -6.92
CA ILE A 259 -3.11 22.20 -6.11
C ILE A 259 -3.36 23.67 -6.38
N THR A 260 -2.38 24.35 -6.98
CA THR A 260 -2.39 25.79 -7.27
C THR A 260 -2.78 26.12 -8.71
N LYS A 261 -2.70 25.16 -9.63
CA LYS A 261 -3.20 25.33 -11.00
C LYS A 261 -4.67 25.78 -10.99
N PRO A 262 -5.01 26.92 -11.61
CA PRO A 262 -6.40 27.34 -11.77
C PRO A 262 -7.17 26.24 -12.50
N LYS A 263 -8.34 25.85 -12.00
CA LYS A 263 -9.24 24.99 -12.78
C LYS A 263 -9.55 25.75 -14.07
N ALA A 264 -9.02 25.28 -15.21
CA ALA A 264 -9.43 25.78 -16.51
C ALA A 264 -10.96 25.72 -16.55
N LYS A 265 -11.63 26.86 -16.80
CA LYS A 265 -13.08 26.90 -16.91
C LYS A 265 -13.48 25.88 -17.96
N ALA A 266 -14.23 24.86 -17.56
CA ALA A 266 -14.84 23.93 -18.50
C ALA A 266 -15.62 24.76 -19.52
N LYS A 267 -15.14 24.76 -20.77
CA LYS A 267 -15.81 25.41 -21.89
C LYS A 267 -17.17 24.72 -22.00
N LYS A 268 -18.26 25.43 -21.67
CA LYS A 268 -19.60 24.92 -21.95
C LYS A 268 -19.66 24.63 -23.46
N PRO A 269 -20.16 23.47 -23.91
CA PRO A 269 -20.43 23.27 -25.31
C PRO A 269 -21.42 24.35 -25.75
N ASP A 270 -21.09 25.06 -26.83
CA ASP A 270 -21.91 26.10 -27.41
C ASP A 270 -23.28 25.52 -27.78
N GLU A 271 -24.34 26.11 -27.23
CA GLU A 271 -25.72 25.88 -27.67
C GLU A 271 -25.85 26.42 -29.10
N GLU A 272 -25.86 25.52 -30.09
CA GLU A 272 -26.33 25.84 -31.43
C GLU A 272 -27.80 26.29 -31.36
N LYS A 273 -28.01 27.60 -31.51
CA LYS A 273 -29.31 28.18 -31.82
C LYS A 273 -29.74 27.75 -33.22
N GLY A 274 -30.54 26.68 -33.29
CA GLY A 274 -31.36 26.36 -34.45
C GLY A 274 -32.69 27.11 -34.40
N GLU A 275 -32.80 28.23 -35.11
CA GLU A 275 -34.09 28.85 -35.44
C GLU A 275 -34.59 28.35 -36.81
N GLY A 276 -35.85 27.88 -36.83
CA GLY A 276 -36.76 28.12 -37.95
C GLY A 276 -37.01 26.98 -38.92
N GLY A 277 -38.26 26.50 -38.98
CA GLY A 277 -38.76 25.76 -40.14
C GLY A 277 -39.93 24.85 -39.86
N GLY A 278 -41.17 25.37 -39.91
CA GLY A 278 -42.36 24.62 -39.54
C GLY A 278 -42.79 23.54 -40.55
N SER A 279 -43.73 22.70 -40.07
CA SER A 279 -45.01 22.39 -40.73
C SER A 279 -45.34 20.90 -40.93
N ARG A 280 -46.37 20.49 -40.17
CA ARG A 280 -47.53 19.66 -40.52
C ARG A 280 -47.44 18.13 -40.65
N ARG A 281 -48.39 17.56 -39.88
CA ARG A 281 -49.31 16.43 -40.14
C ARG A 281 -48.82 15.02 -39.82
N GLY A 282 -49.58 14.37 -38.94
CA GLY A 282 -50.15 13.07 -39.27
C GLY A 282 -50.00 11.95 -38.23
N SER A 283 -50.92 11.94 -37.26
CA SER A 283 -51.77 10.79 -36.96
C SER A 283 -51.19 9.43 -36.49
N LYS A 284 -51.72 9.03 -35.33
CA LYS A 284 -52.18 7.68 -34.91
C LYS A 284 -51.22 6.73 -34.17
N GLU A 285 -51.59 6.51 -32.91
CA GLU A 285 -51.79 5.23 -32.21
C GLU A 285 -50.93 4.03 -32.63
N LEU A 286 -50.24 3.43 -31.65
CA LEU A 286 -50.72 2.18 -31.04
C LEU A 286 -50.03 1.91 -29.70
N ALA A 287 -50.81 1.41 -28.76
CA ALA A 287 -50.44 1.06 -27.40
C ALA A 287 -50.12 -0.45 -27.26
N ALA A 288 -49.36 -0.75 -26.20
CA ALA A 288 -49.33 -1.99 -25.42
C ALA A 288 -48.90 -3.31 -26.09
N LEU A 289 -47.74 -3.81 -25.65
CA LEU A 289 -47.58 -5.05 -24.87
C LEU A 289 -46.23 -5.04 -24.14
#